data_AF-A0A0H5QEA2-F1
#
_entry.id   AF-A0A0H5QEA2-F1
#
_cell.length_a   1.000
_cell.length_b   1.000
_cell.length_c   1.000
_cell.angle_alpha   90.00
_cell.angle_beta   90.00
_cell.angle_gamma   90.00
#
_symmetry.space_group_name_H-M   'P 1'
#
loop_
_entity.id
_entity.type
_entity.pdbx_description
1 polymer ?
#
loop_
_entity_poly.entity_id
_entity_poly.type
_entity_poly.pdbx_seq_one_letter_code
_entity_poly.pdbx_strand_id
1 'polypeptide(L)'
;MADKIAAAGLGDAEDLLQEGFFGLLKAAEAYDPAEGVTFMTYAWQWLRNAMFGSIRATGSAIRLPSHIQEKIWKYRRFISEYQKSTGSSPSDAQICAALSVDAAALAKIREALKATTLASIDAPVDDSDGSLTLGDSLAGAEDLEEDVGRRLDHEKMAGELQRLISRMDPEKQQALRVRFWGDRALTQRELLKNKLALDELRSPSNKARLRPYYESYLGDPYRGGLRRFRHTGESVVESLTLLRLEREEIRAQAQRLLDSSLNDNEGKE
;
A
#
# COMPACT_ATOMS: atom_id res chain seq x y z
N MET A 1 -0.37 -6.22 -40.77
CA MET A 1 0.56 -5.65 -39.76
C MET A 1 0.12 -6.05 -38.37
N ALA A 2 -1.15 -5.80 -38.03
CA ALA A 2 -1.80 -6.28 -36.80
C ALA A 2 -1.52 -7.77 -36.53
N ASP A 3 -1.71 -8.67 -37.49
CA ASP A 3 -1.46 -10.12 -37.30
C ASP A 3 -0.03 -10.44 -36.85
N LYS A 4 0.98 -9.72 -37.35
CA LYS A 4 2.38 -9.94 -36.94
C LYS A 4 2.63 -9.48 -35.50
N ILE A 5 1.93 -8.44 -35.05
CA ILE A 5 2.04 -7.91 -33.69
C ILE A 5 1.26 -8.80 -32.73
N ALA A 6 0.07 -9.25 -33.13
CA ALA A 6 -0.74 -10.21 -32.37
C ALA A 6 -0.03 -11.57 -32.22
N ALA A 7 0.61 -12.07 -33.29
CA ALA A 7 1.44 -13.28 -33.23
C ALA A 7 2.66 -13.15 -32.30
N ALA A 8 3.09 -11.92 -32.00
CA ALA A 8 4.14 -11.66 -31.00
C ALA A 8 3.60 -11.60 -29.55
N GLY A 9 2.29 -11.79 -29.35
CA GLY A 9 1.63 -11.82 -28.04
C GLY A 9 1.53 -10.44 -27.37
N LEU A 10 1.49 -9.36 -28.16
CA LEU A 10 1.49 -7.98 -27.66
C LEU A 10 0.08 -7.36 -27.55
N GLY A 11 -0.96 -8.06 -27.99
CA GLY A 11 -2.35 -7.61 -27.94
C GLY A 11 -3.22 -8.38 -28.91
N ASP A 12 -4.53 -8.14 -28.82
CA ASP A 12 -5.52 -8.80 -29.67
C ASP A 12 -5.53 -8.20 -31.08
N ALA A 13 -5.68 -9.07 -32.09
CA ALA A 13 -5.58 -8.66 -33.49
C ALA A 13 -6.68 -7.66 -33.88
N GLU A 14 -7.88 -7.81 -33.33
CA GLU A 14 -9.03 -6.95 -33.60
C GLU A 14 -8.81 -5.54 -33.03
N ASP A 15 -8.35 -5.43 -31.78
CA ASP A 15 -8.03 -4.16 -31.13
C ASP A 15 -6.94 -3.38 -31.90
N LEU A 16 -5.88 -4.07 -32.31
CA LEU A 16 -4.80 -3.49 -33.10
C LEU A 16 -5.28 -3.00 -34.46
N LEU A 17 -6.22 -3.71 -35.07
CA LEU A 17 -6.81 -3.35 -36.35
C LEU A 17 -7.68 -2.10 -36.23
N GLN A 18 -8.49 -2.00 -35.17
CA GLN A 18 -9.29 -0.81 -34.87
C GLN A 18 -8.41 0.43 -34.62
N GLU A 19 -7.37 0.30 -33.80
CA GLU A 19 -6.40 1.38 -33.56
C GLU A 19 -5.65 1.77 -34.84
N GLY A 20 -5.35 0.79 -35.70
CA GLY A 20 -4.82 1.02 -37.04
C GLY A 20 -5.74 1.90 -37.89
N PHE A 21 -7.06 1.68 -37.86
CA PHE A 21 -8.01 2.53 -38.60
C PHE A 21 -8.02 3.98 -38.11
N PHE A 22 -7.95 4.22 -36.80
CA PHE A 22 -7.81 5.58 -36.28
C PHE A 22 -6.50 6.23 -36.71
N GLY A 23 -5.40 5.46 -36.77
CA GLY A 23 -4.14 5.93 -37.33
C GLY A 23 -4.24 6.30 -38.82
N LEU A 24 -4.95 5.49 -39.60
CA LEU A 24 -5.16 5.74 -41.03
C LEU A 24 -6.00 6.99 -41.28
N LEU A 25 -7.05 7.21 -40.48
CA LEU A 25 -7.88 8.41 -40.56
C LEU A 25 -7.03 9.68 -40.35
N LYS A 26 -6.19 9.70 -39.31
CA LYS A 26 -5.26 10.82 -39.06
C LYS A 26 -4.27 11.02 -40.21
N ALA A 27 -3.81 9.93 -40.82
CA ALA A 27 -2.95 10.01 -42.00
C ALA A 27 -3.68 10.66 -43.18
N ALA A 28 -4.95 10.32 -43.40
CA ALA A 28 -5.74 10.90 -44.49
C ALA A 28 -6.01 12.39 -44.28
N GLU A 29 -6.26 12.83 -43.03
CA GLU A 29 -6.46 14.24 -42.68
C GLU A 29 -5.19 15.08 -42.85
N ALA A 30 -4.02 14.50 -42.55
CA ALA A 30 -2.74 15.22 -42.53
C ALA A 30 -1.88 15.01 -43.79
N TYR A 31 -2.40 14.36 -44.84
CA TYR A 31 -1.63 14.06 -46.05
C TYR A 31 -1.75 15.18 -47.09
N ASP A 32 -0.61 15.68 -47.57
CA ASP A 32 -0.54 16.61 -48.69
C ASP A 32 0.04 15.92 -49.95
N PRO A 33 -0.76 15.75 -51.03
CA PRO A 33 -0.27 15.21 -52.30
C PRO A 33 0.83 16.03 -52.96
N ALA A 34 0.97 17.33 -52.64
CA ALA A 34 1.95 18.22 -53.25
C ALA A 34 3.39 17.90 -52.83
N GLU A 35 3.60 17.18 -51.72
CA GLU A 35 4.93 16.80 -51.24
C GLU A 35 5.57 15.64 -52.04
N GLY A 36 4.83 15.01 -52.97
CA GLY A 36 5.38 14.01 -53.89
C GLY A 36 5.68 12.64 -53.28
N VAL A 37 5.24 12.38 -52.05
CA VAL A 37 5.34 11.07 -51.38
C VAL A 37 4.04 10.30 -51.54
N THR A 38 4.10 8.99 -51.79
CA THR A 38 2.85 8.20 -51.90
C THR A 38 2.12 8.10 -50.57
N PHE A 39 0.78 8.15 -50.60
CA PHE A 39 -0.05 8.02 -49.40
C PHE A 39 0.27 6.75 -48.59
N MET A 40 0.51 5.61 -49.23
CA MET A 40 0.85 4.36 -48.53
C MET A 40 2.13 4.49 -47.70
N THR A 41 3.16 5.16 -48.24
CA THR A 41 4.41 5.40 -47.51
C THR A 41 4.20 6.31 -46.30
N TYR A 42 3.37 7.34 -46.44
CA TYR A 42 3.03 8.26 -45.36
C TYR A 42 2.18 7.61 -44.28
N ALA A 43 1.07 6.97 -44.69
CA ALA A 43 0.13 6.29 -43.82
C ALA A 43 0.78 5.18 -42.99
N TRP A 44 1.83 4.53 -43.51
CA TRP A 44 2.58 3.52 -42.76
C TRP A 44 3.10 4.03 -41.40
N GLN A 45 3.61 5.27 -41.34
CA GLN A 45 4.14 5.83 -40.08
C GLN A 45 3.03 6.07 -39.06
N TRP A 46 1.90 6.63 -39.51
CA TRP A 46 0.73 6.87 -38.68
C TRP A 46 0.09 5.58 -38.17
N LEU A 47 -0.07 4.60 -39.06
CA LEU A 47 -0.61 3.29 -38.75
C LEU A 47 0.25 2.57 -37.70
N ARG A 48 1.58 2.57 -37.90
CA ARG A 48 2.54 2.00 -36.96
C ARG A 48 2.47 2.68 -35.59
N ASN A 49 2.45 4.01 -35.58
CA ASN A 49 2.43 4.79 -34.34
C ASN A 49 1.14 4.60 -33.56
N ALA A 50 -0.02 4.50 -34.22
CA ALA A 50 -1.29 4.24 -33.57
C ALA A 50 -1.29 2.87 -32.87
N MET A 51 -0.94 1.80 -33.61
CA MET A 51 -0.87 0.45 -33.04
C MET A 51 0.14 0.32 -31.89
N PHE A 52 1.38 0.80 -32.06
CA PHE A 52 2.35 0.74 -30.96
C PHE A 52 2.01 1.68 -29.81
N GLY A 53 1.31 2.78 -30.09
CA GLY A 53 0.78 3.71 -29.09
C GLY A 53 -0.25 3.05 -28.19
N SER A 54 -1.21 2.32 -28.78
CA SER A 54 -2.25 1.61 -28.01
C SER A 54 -1.67 0.49 -27.15
N ILE A 55 -0.72 -0.29 -27.68
CA ILE A 55 0.00 -1.32 -26.91
C ILE A 55 0.73 -0.70 -25.71
N ARG A 56 1.40 0.44 -25.90
CA ARG A 56 2.08 1.14 -24.81
C ARG A 56 1.10 1.67 -23.76
N ALA A 57 -0.10 2.05 -24.20
CA ALA A 57 -1.10 2.64 -23.33
C ALA A 57 -1.91 1.62 -22.51
N THR A 58 -2.31 0.51 -23.16
CA THR A 58 -3.33 -0.44 -22.67
C THR A 58 -2.83 -1.89 -22.67
N GLY A 59 -1.69 -2.19 -23.30
CA GLY A 59 -1.20 -3.57 -23.47
C GLY A 59 -0.67 -4.25 -22.21
N SER A 60 -0.87 -3.66 -21.02
CA SER A 60 -0.49 -4.26 -19.74
C SER A 60 -1.50 -3.84 -18.68
N ALA A 61 -1.90 -4.78 -17.82
CA ALA A 61 -2.86 -4.52 -16.74
C ALA A 61 -2.38 -3.42 -15.78
N ILE A 62 -1.06 -3.39 -15.51
CA ILE A 62 -0.41 -2.25 -14.85
C ILE A 62 0.32 -1.43 -15.91
N ARG A 63 -0.05 -0.15 -16.04
CA ARG A 63 0.56 0.77 -16.99
C ARG A 63 2.00 1.07 -16.59
N LEU A 64 2.94 0.76 -17.47
CA LEU A 64 4.36 1.09 -17.32
C LEU A 64 4.76 2.28 -18.21
N PRO A 65 5.74 3.10 -17.78
CA PRO A 65 6.36 4.10 -18.64
C PRO A 65 6.98 3.49 -19.90
N SER A 66 6.93 4.22 -21.01
CA SER A 66 7.40 3.78 -22.34
C SER A 66 8.85 3.28 -22.36
N HIS A 67 9.76 4.00 -21.71
CA HIS A 67 11.18 3.63 -21.65
C HIS A 67 11.43 2.32 -20.87
N ILE A 68 10.55 1.94 -19.95
CA ILE A 68 10.62 0.66 -19.22
C ILE A 68 10.06 -0.46 -20.11
N GLN A 69 8.94 -0.22 -20.80
CA GLN A 69 8.38 -1.17 -21.77
C GLN A 69 9.37 -1.53 -22.89
N GLU A 70 10.08 -0.53 -23.42
CA GLU A 70 11.12 -0.77 -24.44
C GLU A 70 12.26 -1.66 -23.93
N LYS A 71 12.70 -1.44 -22.69
CA LYS A 71 13.71 -2.30 -22.04
C LYS A 71 13.20 -3.73 -21.87
N ILE A 72 11.94 -3.89 -21.46
CA ILE A 72 11.28 -5.19 -21.32
C ILE A 72 11.20 -5.92 -22.66
N TRP A 73 10.85 -5.23 -23.75
CA TRP A 73 10.82 -5.86 -25.08
C TRP A 73 12.19 -6.30 -25.55
N LYS A 74 13.23 -5.47 -25.37
CA LYS A 74 14.61 -5.86 -25.69
C LYS A 74 15.04 -7.08 -24.87
N TYR A 75 14.70 -7.11 -23.59
CA TYR A 75 14.96 -8.25 -22.71
C TYR A 75 14.27 -9.53 -23.20
N ARG A 76 12.95 -9.49 -23.46
CA ARG A 76 12.20 -10.66 -23.96
C ARG A 76 12.73 -11.16 -25.30
N ARG A 77 13.07 -10.23 -26.21
CA ARG A 77 13.65 -10.55 -27.51
C ARG A 77 14.99 -11.25 -27.36
N PHE A 78 15.90 -10.72 -26.54
CA PHE A 78 17.21 -11.32 -26.29
C PHE A 78 17.08 -12.74 -25.71
N ILE A 79 16.20 -12.94 -24.72
CA ILE A 79 15.98 -14.27 -24.15
C ILE A 79 15.46 -15.24 -25.20
N SER A 80 14.46 -14.84 -26.00
CA SER A 80 13.91 -15.72 -27.04
C SER A 80 14.95 -16.06 -28.10
N GLU A 81 15.76 -15.09 -28.54
CA GLU A 81 16.83 -15.31 -29.51
C GLU A 81 17.94 -16.23 -28.95
N TYR A 82 18.38 -15.99 -27.70
CA TYR A 82 19.40 -16.80 -27.03
C TYR A 82 18.93 -18.24 -26.79
N GLN A 83 17.68 -18.41 -26.37
CA GLN A 83 17.11 -19.73 -26.12
C GLN A 83 16.96 -20.53 -27.43
N LYS A 84 16.65 -19.85 -28.55
CA LYS A 84 16.63 -20.47 -29.89
C LYS A 84 18.02 -20.86 -30.38
N SER A 85 19.05 -20.06 -30.11
CA SER A 85 20.41 -20.33 -30.58
C SER A 85 21.13 -21.39 -29.75
N THR A 86 20.94 -21.39 -28.44
CA THR A 86 21.79 -22.11 -27.48
C THR A 86 21.02 -23.20 -26.74
N GLY A 87 19.69 -23.23 -26.84
CA GLY A 87 18.82 -24.20 -26.15
C GLY A 87 18.77 -24.04 -24.63
N SER A 88 19.44 -23.01 -24.08
CA SER A 88 19.61 -22.77 -22.65
C SER A 88 19.24 -21.33 -22.30
N SER A 89 18.96 -21.05 -21.03
CA SER A 89 18.71 -19.69 -20.54
C SER A 89 20.02 -18.89 -20.41
N PRO A 90 20.04 -17.59 -20.77
CA PRO A 90 21.23 -16.75 -20.63
C PRO A 90 21.52 -16.42 -19.17
N SER A 91 22.80 -16.23 -18.83
CA SER A 91 23.23 -15.77 -17.51
C SER A 91 23.03 -14.26 -17.34
N ASP A 92 22.94 -13.81 -16.09
CA ASP A 92 22.73 -12.38 -15.77
C ASP A 92 23.82 -11.49 -16.37
N ALA A 93 25.07 -11.94 -16.38
CA ALA A 93 26.19 -11.22 -17.00
C ALA A 93 26.01 -11.08 -18.52
N GLN A 94 25.53 -12.14 -19.19
CA GLN A 94 25.26 -12.12 -20.64
C GLN A 94 24.10 -11.17 -20.97
N ILE A 95 23.06 -11.16 -20.14
CA ILE A 95 21.92 -10.25 -20.29
C ILE A 95 22.36 -8.79 -20.13
N CYS A 96 23.15 -8.49 -19.09
CA CYS A 96 23.69 -7.14 -18.86
C CYS A 96 24.57 -6.68 -20.02
N ALA A 97 25.44 -7.55 -20.54
CA ALA A 97 26.29 -7.25 -21.68
C ALA A 97 25.46 -6.97 -22.95
N ALA A 98 24.46 -7.81 -23.24
CA ALA A 98 23.62 -7.67 -24.43
C ALA A 98 22.73 -6.41 -24.39
N LEU A 99 22.20 -6.07 -23.21
CA LEU A 99 21.34 -4.90 -23.03
C LEU A 99 22.12 -3.62 -22.73
N SER A 100 23.44 -3.70 -22.52
CA SER A 100 24.28 -2.58 -22.07
C SER A 100 23.74 -1.91 -20.81
N VAL A 101 23.35 -2.73 -19.83
CA VAL A 101 22.80 -2.28 -18.54
C VAL A 101 23.61 -2.82 -17.37
N ASP A 102 23.58 -2.12 -16.25
CA ASP A 102 24.14 -2.60 -15.00
C ASP A 102 23.23 -3.64 -14.31
N ALA A 103 23.77 -4.34 -13.31
CA ALA A 103 23.03 -5.33 -12.55
C ALA A 103 21.82 -4.72 -11.81
N ALA A 104 21.94 -3.45 -11.36
CA ALA A 104 20.86 -2.74 -10.69
C ALA A 104 19.68 -2.45 -11.63
N ALA A 105 19.94 -1.99 -12.86
CA ALA A 105 18.88 -1.81 -13.85
C ALA A 105 18.29 -3.14 -14.31
N LEU A 106 19.07 -4.22 -14.41
CA LEU A 106 18.53 -5.55 -14.69
C LEU A 106 17.55 -5.99 -13.59
N ALA A 107 17.87 -5.74 -12.31
CA ALA A 107 16.96 -6.02 -11.20
C ALA A 107 15.65 -5.23 -11.33
N LYS A 108 15.72 -3.93 -11.69
CA LYS A 108 14.52 -3.10 -11.93
C LYS A 108 13.68 -3.59 -13.12
N ILE A 109 14.33 -4.04 -14.21
CA ILE A 109 13.61 -4.62 -15.37
C ILE A 109 12.88 -5.90 -14.94
N ARG A 110 13.53 -6.76 -14.13
CA ARG A 110 12.90 -7.98 -13.60
C ARG A 110 11.76 -7.68 -12.63
N GLU A 111 11.90 -6.67 -11.79
CA GLU A 111 10.85 -6.21 -10.90
C GLU A 111 9.64 -5.70 -11.69
N ALA A 112 9.86 -4.86 -12.71
CA ALA A 112 8.81 -4.39 -13.61
C ALA A 112 8.14 -5.53 -14.39
N LEU A 113 8.90 -6.55 -14.80
CA LEU A 113 8.36 -7.76 -15.40
C LEU A 113 7.44 -8.52 -14.46
N LYS A 114 7.87 -8.75 -13.21
CA LYS A 114 7.05 -9.40 -12.17
C LYS A 114 5.75 -8.64 -11.92
N ALA A 115 5.81 -7.31 -11.87
CA ALA A 115 4.62 -6.47 -11.73
C ALA A 115 3.65 -6.61 -12.92
N THR A 116 4.15 -6.95 -14.12
CA THR A 116 3.31 -7.11 -15.31
C THR A 116 2.72 -8.52 -15.41
N THR A 117 3.40 -9.53 -14.87
CA THR A 117 2.92 -10.92 -14.85
C THR A 117 1.91 -11.09 -13.71
N LEU A 118 0.66 -10.75 -13.98
CA LEU A 118 -0.44 -11.02 -13.05
C LEU A 118 -0.91 -12.47 -13.21
N ALA A 119 -1.01 -13.18 -12.09
CA ALA A 119 -1.72 -14.46 -12.03
C ALA A 119 -3.22 -14.19 -11.83
N SER A 120 -4.07 -15.04 -12.41
CA SER A 120 -5.50 -14.98 -12.14
C SER A 120 -5.77 -15.38 -10.69
N ILE A 121 -6.60 -14.60 -9.99
CA ILE A 121 -7.06 -14.92 -8.63
C ILE A 121 -7.93 -16.20 -8.66
N ASP A 122 -8.63 -16.42 -9.75
CA ASP A 122 -9.47 -17.61 -9.98
C ASP A 122 -8.67 -18.84 -10.42
N ALA A 123 -7.33 -18.74 -10.50
CA ALA A 123 -6.53 -19.91 -10.84
C ALA A 123 -6.61 -20.94 -9.69
N PRO A 124 -6.85 -22.23 -10.00
CA PRO A 124 -6.88 -23.28 -8.99
C PRO A 124 -5.49 -23.48 -8.36
N VAL A 125 -5.45 -23.72 -7.05
CA VAL A 125 -4.20 -23.97 -6.31
C VAL A 125 -3.77 -25.43 -6.40
N ASP A 126 -4.73 -26.34 -6.53
CA ASP A 126 -4.53 -27.78 -6.62
C ASP A 126 -5.36 -28.37 -7.79
N ASP A 127 -4.93 -29.51 -8.33
CA ASP A 127 -5.62 -30.23 -9.42
C ASP A 127 -6.90 -30.94 -8.93
N SER A 128 -7.25 -30.83 -7.65
CA SER A 128 -8.42 -31.45 -7.04
C SER A 128 -9.67 -30.55 -7.14
N ASP A 129 -10.68 -31.01 -7.90
CA ASP A 129 -12.07 -30.54 -8.00
C ASP A 129 -12.38 -29.01 -8.01
N GLY A 130 -11.40 -28.15 -8.26
CA GLY A 130 -11.59 -26.71 -8.46
C GLY A 130 -12.13 -25.93 -7.26
N SER A 131 -12.11 -26.51 -6.06
CA SER A 131 -12.75 -25.90 -4.88
C SER A 131 -11.90 -24.80 -4.23
N LEU A 132 -10.58 -24.82 -4.42
CA LEU A 132 -9.66 -23.85 -3.82
C LEU A 132 -8.97 -23.00 -4.89
N THR A 133 -9.33 -21.72 -4.94
CA THR A 133 -8.69 -20.73 -5.82
C THR A 133 -7.54 -20.01 -5.11
N LEU A 134 -6.64 -19.38 -5.89
CA LEU A 134 -5.62 -18.50 -5.32
C LEU A 134 -6.25 -17.39 -4.48
N GLY A 135 -7.43 -16.88 -4.88
CA GLY A 135 -8.20 -15.91 -4.12
C GLY A 135 -8.60 -16.39 -2.73
N ASP A 136 -9.08 -17.61 -2.61
CA ASP A 136 -9.48 -18.19 -1.33
C ASP A 136 -8.30 -18.38 -0.38
N SER A 137 -7.09 -18.57 -0.93
CA SER A 137 -5.86 -18.68 -0.15
C SER A 137 -5.31 -17.33 0.36
N LEU A 138 -5.73 -16.22 -0.25
CA LEU A 138 -5.28 -14.89 0.13
C LEU A 138 -6.04 -14.42 1.37
N ALA A 139 -5.34 -14.39 2.51
CA ALA A 139 -5.88 -13.79 3.71
C ALA A 139 -6.17 -12.29 3.48
N GLY A 140 -7.42 -11.89 3.72
CA GLY A 140 -7.84 -10.49 3.65
C GLY A 140 -6.99 -9.56 4.50
N ALA A 141 -7.00 -8.27 4.15
CA ALA A 141 -6.32 -7.22 4.90
C ALA A 141 -6.99 -6.95 6.27
N GLU A 142 -8.28 -7.22 6.36
CA GLU A 142 -9.09 -7.04 7.58
C GLU A 142 -9.20 -8.37 8.33
N ASP A 143 -8.84 -8.35 9.62
CA ASP A 143 -9.09 -9.47 10.52
C ASP A 143 -10.49 -9.30 11.11
N LEU A 144 -11.48 -9.79 10.37
CA LEU A 144 -12.89 -9.69 10.76
C LEU A 144 -13.16 -10.31 12.13
N GLU A 145 -12.43 -11.35 12.53
CA GLU A 145 -12.60 -11.99 13.84
C GLU A 145 -12.05 -11.10 14.97
N GLU A 146 -10.86 -10.53 14.77
CA GLU A 146 -10.28 -9.58 15.71
C GLU A 146 -11.11 -8.30 15.82
N ASP A 147 -11.64 -7.80 14.72
CA ASP A 147 -12.49 -6.61 14.70
C ASP A 147 -13.85 -6.84 15.37
N VAL A 148 -14.46 -8.01 15.18
CA VAL A 148 -15.68 -8.39 15.90
C VAL A 148 -15.40 -8.54 17.40
N GLY A 149 -14.27 -9.15 17.77
CA GLY A 149 -13.82 -9.27 19.17
C GLY A 149 -13.63 -7.90 19.83
N ARG A 150 -12.89 -7.00 19.18
CA ARG A 150 -12.68 -5.61 19.65
C ARG A 150 -13.99 -4.85 19.80
N ARG A 151 -14.91 -4.98 18.85
CA ARG A 151 -16.22 -4.31 18.90
C ARG A 151 -17.04 -4.81 20.08
N LEU A 152 -17.14 -6.12 20.29
CA LEU A 152 -17.87 -6.71 21.42
C LEU A 152 -17.28 -6.29 22.77
N ASP A 153 -15.96 -6.26 22.89
CA ASP A 153 -15.28 -5.81 24.11
C ASP A 153 -15.49 -4.32 24.37
N HIS A 154 -15.43 -3.50 23.31
CA HIS A 154 -15.72 -2.07 23.38
C HIS A 154 -17.16 -1.80 23.83
N GLU A 155 -18.15 -2.49 23.25
CA GLU A 155 -19.57 -2.38 23.61
C GLU A 155 -19.81 -2.75 25.09
N LYS A 156 -19.21 -3.86 25.56
CA LYS A 156 -19.31 -4.27 26.96
C LYS A 156 -18.66 -3.26 27.91
N MET A 157 -17.46 -2.77 27.57
CA MET A 157 -16.75 -1.76 28.37
C MET A 157 -17.56 -0.46 28.44
N ALA A 158 -18.08 0.01 27.30
CA ALA A 158 -18.91 1.21 27.22
C ALA A 158 -20.17 1.06 28.07
N GLY A 159 -20.83 -0.10 28.02
CA GLY A 159 -21.99 -0.41 28.85
C GLY A 159 -21.69 -0.38 30.35
N GLU A 160 -20.57 -0.98 30.79
CA GLU A 160 -20.15 -0.93 32.20
C GLU A 160 -19.79 0.50 32.66
N LEU A 161 -19.06 1.26 31.84
CA LEU A 161 -18.78 2.67 32.11
C LEU A 161 -20.06 3.49 32.22
N GLN A 162 -21.02 3.29 31.32
CA GLN A 162 -22.30 4.00 31.34
C GLN A 162 -23.10 3.67 32.60
N ARG A 163 -23.09 2.40 33.06
CA ARG A 163 -23.73 2.00 34.32
C ARG A 163 -23.10 2.68 35.53
N LEU A 164 -21.77 2.78 35.57
CA LEU A 164 -21.05 3.47 36.64
C LEU A 164 -21.37 4.97 36.63
N ILE A 165 -21.27 5.62 35.47
CA ILE A 165 -21.55 7.06 35.31
C ILE A 165 -23.00 7.37 35.71
N SER A 166 -23.97 6.54 35.30
CA SER A 166 -25.39 6.74 35.62
C SER A 166 -25.72 6.71 37.12
N ARG A 167 -24.87 6.09 37.95
CA ARG A 167 -25.04 6.04 39.41
C ARG A 167 -24.45 7.26 40.13
N MET A 168 -23.65 8.06 39.43
CA MET A 168 -22.99 9.23 39.98
C MET A 168 -23.96 10.42 40.04
N ASP A 169 -23.61 11.41 40.86
CA ASP A 169 -24.35 12.68 40.97
C ASP A 169 -24.53 13.37 39.60
N PRO A 170 -25.71 13.92 39.26
CA PRO A 170 -25.96 14.54 37.95
C PRO A 170 -24.98 15.65 37.57
N GLU A 171 -24.49 16.43 38.56
CA GLU A 171 -23.48 17.46 38.30
C GLU A 171 -22.13 16.85 37.87
N LYS A 172 -21.75 15.68 38.40
CA LYS A 172 -20.54 14.95 38.00
C LYS A 172 -20.68 14.35 36.60
N GLN A 173 -21.85 13.79 36.28
CA GLN A 173 -22.15 13.26 34.95
C GLN A 173 -22.06 14.36 33.89
N GLN A 174 -22.65 15.53 34.18
CA GLN A 174 -22.58 16.68 33.27
C GLN A 174 -21.14 17.15 33.06
N ALA A 175 -20.34 17.21 34.12
CA ALA A 175 -18.93 17.57 34.03
C ALA A 175 -18.10 16.56 33.21
N LEU A 176 -18.43 15.26 33.24
CA LEU A 176 -17.81 14.26 32.35
C LEU A 176 -18.28 14.42 30.90
N ARG A 177 -19.59 14.65 30.68
CA ARG A 177 -20.15 14.86 29.34
C ARG A 177 -19.53 16.05 28.63
N VAL A 178 -19.44 17.19 29.31
CA VAL A 178 -18.81 18.40 28.76
C VAL A 178 -17.33 18.19 28.46
N ARG A 179 -16.61 17.39 29.28
CA ARG A 179 -15.18 17.13 29.06
C ARG A 179 -14.88 16.26 27.83
N PHE A 180 -15.65 15.19 27.65
CA PHE A 180 -15.34 14.18 26.63
C PHE A 180 -16.16 14.33 25.35
N TRP A 181 -17.37 14.90 25.45
CA TRP A 181 -18.31 15.05 24.34
C TRP A 181 -18.81 16.49 24.16
N GLY A 182 -18.23 17.46 24.87
CA GLY A 182 -18.57 18.86 24.72
C GLY A 182 -17.55 19.62 23.89
N ASP A 183 -18.01 20.56 23.08
CA ASP A 183 -17.15 21.42 22.25
C ASP A 183 -16.62 22.66 22.99
N ARG A 184 -16.84 22.75 24.31
CA ARG A 184 -16.43 23.90 25.13
C ARG A 184 -15.53 23.50 26.30
N ALA A 185 -14.67 24.42 26.70
CA ALA A 185 -13.86 24.27 27.90
C ALA A 185 -14.72 24.16 29.18
N LEU A 186 -14.21 23.42 30.16
CA LEU A 186 -14.84 23.31 31.47
C LEU A 186 -14.67 24.61 32.25
N THR A 187 -15.72 25.03 32.96
CA THR A 187 -15.62 26.06 33.99
C THR A 187 -14.88 25.55 35.22
N GLN A 188 -14.35 26.44 36.07
CA GLN A 188 -13.63 26.04 37.30
C GLN A 188 -14.46 25.12 38.22
N ARG A 189 -15.77 25.39 38.34
CA ARG A 189 -16.70 24.55 39.12
C ARG A 189 -16.87 23.16 38.50
N GLU A 190 -17.04 23.10 37.17
CA GLU A 190 -17.15 21.83 36.44
C GLU A 190 -15.84 21.04 36.50
N LEU A 191 -14.68 21.70 36.50
CA LEU A 191 -13.38 21.04 36.60
C LEU A 191 -13.21 20.31 37.95
N LEU A 192 -13.61 20.95 39.05
CA LEU A 192 -13.61 20.31 40.38
C LEU A 192 -14.53 19.09 40.42
N LYS A 193 -15.74 19.23 39.85
CA LYS A 193 -16.71 18.12 39.75
C LYS A 193 -16.20 17.00 38.86
N ASN A 194 -15.53 17.33 37.76
CA ASN A 194 -14.88 16.37 36.87
C ASN A 194 -13.74 15.61 37.57
N LYS A 195 -12.92 16.30 38.37
CA LYS A 195 -11.87 15.66 39.17
C LYS A 195 -12.47 14.65 40.16
N LEU A 196 -13.48 15.06 40.92
CA LEU A 196 -14.20 14.18 41.84
C LEU A 196 -14.85 12.99 41.12
N ALA A 197 -15.37 13.22 39.90
CA ALA A 197 -15.94 12.18 39.09
C ALA A 197 -14.89 11.14 38.64
N LEU A 198 -13.71 11.60 38.20
CA LEU A 198 -12.61 10.71 37.84
C LEU A 198 -12.05 9.95 39.05
N ASP A 199 -11.96 10.59 40.22
CA ASP A 199 -11.49 9.92 41.44
C ASP A 199 -12.45 8.81 41.89
N GLU A 200 -13.76 9.01 41.72
CA GLU A 200 -14.77 7.98 41.96
C GLU A 200 -14.69 6.82 40.96
N LEU A 201 -14.47 7.11 39.68
CA LEU A 201 -14.21 6.08 38.65
C LEU A 201 -12.90 5.32 38.91
N ARG A 202 -11.90 5.97 39.52
CA ARG A 202 -10.61 5.37 39.92
C ARG A 202 -10.66 4.58 41.22
N SER A 203 -11.79 4.56 41.92
CA SER A 203 -11.92 3.79 43.17
C SER A 203 -11.56 2.32 42.96
N PRO A 204 -10.96 1.63 43.96
CA PRO A 204 -10.48 0.25 43.79
C PRO A 204 -11.56 -0.74 43.32
N SER A 205 -12.81 -0.54 43.74
CA SER A 205 -13.96 -1.37 43.32
C SER A 205 -14.30 -1.16 41.85
N ASN A 206 -14.36 0.09 41.38
CA ASN A 206 -14.63 0.41 39.98
C ASN A 206 -13.45 0.00 39.08
N LYS A 207 -12.22 0.20 39.56
CA LYS A 207 -11.00 -0.26 38.88
C LYS A 207 -11.00 -1.77 38.66
N ALA A 208 -11.40 -2.57 39.66
CA ALA A 208 -11.48 -4.01 39.52
C ALA A 208 -12.50 -4.46 38.44
N ARG A 209 -13.61 -3.72 38.29
CA ARG A 209 -14.63 -3.99 37.25
C ARG A 209 -14.19 -3.60 35.84
N LEU A 210 -13.42 -2.51 35.72
CA LEU A 210 -12.94 -2.01 34.42
C LEU A 210 -11.62 -2.66 33.98
N ARG A 211 -10.89 -3.29 34.91
CA ARG A 211 -9.59 -3.92 34.67
C ARG A 211 -9.60 -4.99 33.57
N PRO A 212 -10.58 -5.90 33.46
CA PRO A 212 -10.61 -6.91 32.40
C PRO A 212 -10.69 -6.29 31.01
N TYR A 213 -11.49 -5.23 30.85
CA TYR A 213 -11.59 -4.49 29.59
C TYR A 213 -10.31 -3.71 29.28
N TYR A 214 -9.68 -3.15 30.31
CA TYR A 214 -8.41 -2.42 30.18
C TYR A 214 -7.24 -3.34 29.82
N GLU A 215 -7.19 -4.57 30.34
CA GLU A 215 -6.20 -5.60 29.97
C GLU A 215 -6.47 -6.18 28.57
N SER A 216 -7.71 -6.17 28.07
CA SER A 216 -8.04 -6.49 26.67
C SER A 216 -7.62 -5.35 25.72
N TYR A 217 -7.89 -4.08 26.09
CA TYR A 217 -7.59 -2.88 25.26
C TYR A 217 -6.11 -2.45 25.29
N LEU A 218 -5.42 -2.55 26.43
CA LEU A 218 -3.95 -2.49 26.50
C LEU A 218 -3.31 -3.85 26.20
N GLY A 219 -4.12 -4.88 25.94
CA GLY A 219 -3.72 -6.15 25.35
C GLY A 219 -3.37 -6.02 23.86
N ASP A 220 -3.79 -4.93 23.23
CA ASP A 220 -3.58 -4.66 21.80
C ASP A 220 -2.11 -4.39 21.34
N PRO A 221 -1.15 -4.02 22.20
CA PRO A 221 0.28 -4.11 21.89
C PRO A 221 0.80 -5.56 21.81
N TYR A 222 0.04 -6.56 22.26
CA TYR A 222 0.48 -7.95 22.39
C TYR A 222 0.09 -8.86 21.22
N ARG A 223 -0.58 -8.35 20.17
CA ARG A 223 -0.77 -9.06 18.89
C ARG A 223 0.32 -8.75 17.86
N GLY A 224 1.58 -8.78 18.29
CA GLY A 224 2.64 -9.23 17.39
C GLY A 224 2.55 -10.75 17.22
N GLY A 225 1.46 -11.24 16.62
CA GLY A 225 1.34 -12.66 16.30
C GLY A 225 2.42 -13.10 15.32
N LEU A 226 2.60 -14.42 15.13
CA LEU A 226 3.51 -15.05 14.15
C LEU A 226 3.50 -14.40 12.75
N ARG A 227 2.43 -13.69 12.40
CA ARG A 227 2.28 -12.92 11.16
C ARG A 227 3.12 -11.63 11.15
N ARG A 228 3.18 -10.86 12.23
CA ARG A 228 4.02 -9.64 12.33
C ARG A 228 5.49 -9.99 12.26
N PHE A 229 5.93 -10.99 13.02
CA PHE A 229 7.30 -11.52 12.95
C PHE A 229 7.67 -11.97 11.53
N ARG A 230 6.75 -12.61 10.79
CA ARG A 230 6.99 -13.00 9.39
C ARG A 230 7.16 -11.81 8.43
N HIS A 231 6.55 -10.66 8.71
CA HIS A 231 6.62 -9.48 7.85
C HIS A 231 7.71 -8.47 8.25
N THR A 232 7.97 -8.30 9.55
CA THR A 232 8.91 -7.29 10.06
C THR A 232 10.21 -7.90 10.58
N GLY A 233 10.26 -9.21 10.88
CA GLY A 233 11.42 -9.88 11.47
C GLY A 233 11.67 -9.59 12.95
N GLU A 234 10.86 -8.72 13.56
CA GLU A 234 11.04 -8.26 14.94
C GLU A 234 10.14 -9.02 15.89
N SER A 235 10.70 -9.51 16.99
CA SER A 235 9.91 -10.08 18.08
C SER A 235 9.20 -8.97 18.87
N VAL A 236 8.14 -9.34 19.59
CA VAL A 236 7.38 -8.42 20.46
C VAL A 236 8.30 -7.73 21.48
N VAL A 237 9.29 -8.46 22.01
CA VAL A 237 10.27 -7.92 22.97
C VAL A 237 11.16 -6.87 22.32
N GLU A 238 11.64 -7.13 21.10
CA GLU A 238 12.51 -6.21 20.35
C GLU A 238 11.79 -4.91 20.01
N SER A 239 10.54 -5.01 19.54
CA SER A 239 9.73 -3.83 19.24
C SER A 239 9.49 -2.93 20.47
N LEU A 240 9.32 -3.53 21.67
CA LEU A 240 9.17 -2.79 22.92
C LEU A 240 10.46 -2.14 23.38
N THR A 241 11.60 -2.78 23.14
CA THR A 241 12.90 -2.17 23.42
C THR A 241 13.16 -0.97 22.52
N LEU A 242 12.81 -1.05 21.23
CA LEU A 242 12.94 0.05 20.28
C LEU A 242 12.05 1.24 20.67
N LEU A 243 10.77 1.00 21.00
CA LEU A 243 9.86 2.05 21.45
C LEU A 243 10.29 2.70 22.78
N ARG A 244 10.92 1.95 23.68
CA ARG A 244 11.51 2.52 24.89
C ARG A 244 12.71 3.41 24.56
N LEU A 245 13.60 2.94 23.69
CA LEU A 245 14.76 3.68 23.23
C LEU A 245 14.36 4.98 22.53
N GLU A 246 13.40 4.93 21.59
CA GLU A 246 12.87 6.13 20.93
C GLU A 246 12.29 7.14 21.94
N ARG A 247 11.55 6.67 22.95
CA ARG A 247 11.01 7.55 24.00
C ARG A 247 12.11 8.18 24.85
N GLU A 248 13.18 7.44 25.13
CA GLU A 248 14.35 7.95 25.86
C GLU A 248 15.13 8.97 25.02
N GLU A 249 15.29 8.71 23.72
CA GLU A 249 15.91 9.65 22.78
C GLU A 249 15.11 10.94 22.64
N ILE A 250 13.79 10.86 22.47
CA ILE A 250 12.91 12.04 22.41
C ILE A 250 13.01 12.86 23.70
N ARG A 251 13.06 12.19 24.86
CA ARG A 251 13.23 12.86 26.16
C ARG A 251 14.59 13.55 26.27
N ALA A 252 15.66 12.87 25.86
CA ALA A 252 17.01 13.43 25.87
C ALA A 252 17.11 14.63 24.91
N GLN A 253 16.47 14.55 23.75
CA GLN A 253 16.42 15.65 22.77
C GLN A 253 15.63 16.84 23.30
N ALA A 254 14.49 16.60 23.96
CA ALA A 254 13.71 17.66 24.60
C ALA A 254 14.48 18.34 25.74
N GLN A 255 15.23 17.59 26.56
CA GLN A 255 16.11 18.16 27.58
C GLN A 255 17.22 19.03 26.99
N ARG A 256 17.89 18.56 25.92
CA ARG A 256 18.93 19.35 25.23
C ARG A 256 18.41 20.67 24.68
N LEU A 257 17.18 20.70 24.17
CA LEU A 257 16.54 21.92 23.66
C LEU A 257 16.14 22.89 24.79
N LEU A 258 15.76 22.36 25.96
CA LEU A 258 15.51 23.17 27.16
C LEU A 258 16.81 23.77 27.70
N ASP A 259 17.88 22.98 27.74
CA ASP A 259 19.19 23.45 28.22
C ASP A 259 19.81 24.47 27.25
N SER A 260 19.61 24.32 25.94
CA SER A 260 20.08 25.31 24.96
C SER A 260 19.31 26.63 25.04
N SER A 261 18.00 26.59 25.27
CA SER A 261 17.16 27.79 25.40
C SER A 261 17.37 28.54 26.72
N LEU A 262 17.83 27.87 27.78
CA LEU A 262 18.26 28.51 29.03
C LEU A 262 19.60 29.24 28.85
N ASN A 263 20.57 28.61 28.17
CA ASN A 263 21.87 29.24 27.89
C ASN A 263 21.77 30.45 26.94
N ASP A 264 20.83 30.46 25.99
CA ASP A 264 20.59 31.60 25.09
C ASP A 264 19.98 32.82 25.81
N ASN A 265 19.38 32.64 27.00
CA ASN A 265 18.85 33.72 27.82
C ASN A 265 19.88 34.32 28.78
N GLU A 266 20.86 33.54 29.26
CA GLU A 266 21.95 34.05 30.10
C GLU A 266 23.01 34.85 29.32
N GLY A 267 23.04 34.75 27.98
CA GLY A 267 23.91 35.54 27.11
C GLY A 267 23.38 36.90 26.66
N LYS A 268 22.19 37.32 27.14
CA LYS A 268 21.51 38.58 26.78
C LYS A 268 21.31 39.57 27.94
N GLU A 269 21.83 39.28 29.12
CA GLU A 269 22.04 40.25 30.21
C GLU A 269 23.47 40.80 30.20
#